data_AF-A0A358HNJ2-F1
#
_entry.id   AF-A0A358HNJ2-F1
#
_cell.length_a   1.000
_cell.length_b   1.000
_cell.length_c   1.000
_cell.angle_alpha   90.00
_cell.angle_beta   90.00
_cell.angle_gamma   90.00
#
_symmetry.space_group_name_H-M   'P 1'
#
loop_
_entity.id
_entity.type
_entity.pdbx_description
1 polymer ?
#
loop_
_entity_poly.entity_id
_entity_poly.type
_entity_poly.pdbx_seq_one_letter_code
_entity_poly.pdbx_strand_id
1 'polypeptide(L)'
;PALLAACAQGTRPVGDLATLSCDAQLAYIDALVAQNGVRNASASPVAGFAYLRANRNSVLLARQLDEDGDGQVDQPDRWRDFIAQTRGLDRDARQSEMANLPVASGISFDQIEACASTMAASLMPDQYPVLSAAVFVPDDYLDFQRIAGLYPITAFAAYFGYEGWKQENFASFEQRSADIAALGKWYDYLVPDQTDDGFNDITLDAFGLLQPTGAELEKLARAYAPIFRVRTGSESDKVGQPSLPTRDALAVVDTDHPNIYYRLSHTYFAGKWRPQIVYEIWFPERPATSRFDILAGHFDALVWRVTLDDDGAPLTGDTIHGCGCYHMFFPSNRLQRINAPEDNDIRETAEMPAGYVDQSILRRPVLWIDETSHYLLKLTDARGDKTAGEFSAQDASLRPARDLSQLPLQNGQGTASLFDEDGFVPGTERLEWILLWPMGVEKPGAMRQWGHHATAFVGRRHFDEPDLMDRYFTPR
;
A
#
# COMPACT_ATOMS: atom_id res chain seq x y z
N PRO A 1 45.23 19.89 27.74
CA PRO A 1 44.77 21.13 27.07
C PRO A 1 44.89 20.98 25.55
N ALA A 2 43.84 20.43 24.93
CA ALA A 2 43.70 20.36 23.48
C ALA A 2 42.23 20.69 23.18
N LEU A 3 42.06 21.67 22.32
CA LEU A 3 40.84 22.44 22.08
C LEU A 3 39.76 21.61 21.38
N LEU A 4 38.56 21.64 21.96
CA LEU A 4 37.30 21.31 21.31
C LEU A 4 37.04 22.35 20.19
N ALA A 5 37.04 21.90 18.93
CA ALA A 5 36.49 22.68 17.82
C ALA A 5 34.99 22.41 17.75
N ALA A 6 34.20 23.37 18.22
CA ALA A 6 32.76 23.41 18.04
C ALA A 6 32.46 23.71 16.56
N CYS A 7 31.76 22.82 15.88
CA CYS A 7 31.06 23.13 14.64
C CYS A 7 29.81 23.95 14.98
N ALA A 8 29.99 25.26 15.15
CA ALA A 8 28.90 26.20 15.03
C ALA A 8 28.53 26.27 13.54
N GLN A 9 27.48 25.55 13.14
CA GLN A 9 26.82 25.83 11.86
C GLN A 9 26.22 27.24 11.97
N GLY A 10 26.89 28.19 11.32
CA GLY A 10 26.37 29.54 11.16
C GLY A 10 25.00 29.46 10.51
N THR A 11 24.01 30.04 11.17
CA THR A 11 22.77 30.45 10.53
C THR A 11 23.14 31.30 9.32
N ARG A 12 22.95 30.76 8.11
CA ARG A 12 23.05 31.57 6.90
C ARG A 12 22.13 32.79 7.13
N PRO A 13 22.60 34.02 6.84
CA PRO A 13 21.69 35.14 6.84
C PRO A 13 20.55 34.78 5.89
N VAL A 14 19.32 35.02 6.33
CA VAL A 14 18.09 34.85 5.55
C VAL A 14 18.16 35.84 4.38
N GLY A 15 19.00 35.55 3.39
CA GLY A 15 18.70 35.93 2.03
C GLY A 15 17.34 35.32 1.72
N ASP A 16 16.51 36.08 1.02
CA ASP A 16 15.16 35.68 0.69
C ASP A 16 15.20 34.26 0.09
N LEU A 17 14.75 33.25 0.84
CA LEU A 17 14.79 31.84 0.42
C LEU A 17 14.08 31.66 -0.93
N ALA A 18 13.18 32.58 -1.28
CA ALA A 18 12.52 32.65 -2.56
C ALA A 18 13.41 33.10 -3.75
N THR A 19 14.60 33.63 -3.48
CA THR A 19 15.59 34.03 -4.50
C THR A 19 16.60 32.94 -4.85
N LEU A 20 16.55 31.79 -4.15
CA LEU A 20 17.36 30.63 -4.48
C LEU A 20 16.93 30.01 -5.82
N SER A 21 17.86 29.34 -6.53
CA SER A 21 17.51 28.53 -7.70
C SER A 21 16.55 27.39 -7.32
N CYS A 22 15.78 26.88 -8.26
CA CYS A 22 14.83 25.78 -8.00
C CYS A 22 15.52 24.53 -7.41
N ASP A 23 16.69 24.16 -7.92
CA ASP A 23 17.52 23.10 -7.32
C ASP A 23 17.84 23.35 -5.85
N ALA A 24 18.23 24.58 -5.52
CA ALA A 24 18.60 24.94 -4.15
C ALA A 24 17.38 24.98 -3.22
N GLN A 25 16.20 25.37 -3.72
CA GLN A 25 14.96 25.31 -2.95
C GLN A 25 14.54 23.87 -2.66
N LEU A 26 14.58 22.98 -3.66
CA LEU A 26 14.27 21.56 -3.49
C LEU A 26 15.23 20.89 -2.51
N ALA A 27 16.54 21.10 -2.69
CA ALA A 27 17.56 20.54 -1.79
C ALA A 27 17.42 21.04 -0.34
N TYR A 28 17.01 22.31 -0.16
CA TYR A 28 16.72 22.85 1.16
C TYR A 28 15.51 22.17 1.82
N ILE A 29 14.41 21.97 1.08
CA ILE A 29 13.25 21.25 1.59
C ILE A 29 13.60 19.80 1.90
N ASP A 30 14.33 19.10 1.01
CA ASP A 30 14.72 17.72 1.26
C ASP A 30 15.60 17.56 2.50
N ALA A 31 16.50 18.53 2.75
CA ALA A 31 17.30 18.57 3.97
C ALA A 31 16.44 18.79 5.23
N LEU A 32 15.45 19.68 5.17
CA LEU A 32 14.51 19.90 6.28
C LEU A 32 13.67 18.65 6.55
N VAL A 33 13.16 18.00 5.50
CA VAL A 33 12.36 16.77 5.62
C VAL A 33 13.17 15.67 6.29
N ALA A 34 14.40 15.45 5.83
CA ALA A 34 15.31 14.45 6.41
C ALA A 34 15.70 14.81 7.86
N GLN A 35 16.00 16.08 8.15
CA GLN A 35 16.36 16.51 9.51
C GLN A 35 15.24 16.26 10.54
N ASN A 36 13.99 16.30 10.09
CA ASN A 36 12.82 16.15 10.96
C ASN A 36 12.19 14.75 10.90
N GLY A 37 12.75 13.82 10.11
CA GLY A 37 12.22 12.46 9.98
C GLY A 37 10.78 12.40 9.46
N VAL A 38 10.38 13.35 8.59
CA VAL A 38 9.00 13.45 8.08
C VAL A 38 8.86 12.98 6.64
N ARG A 39 9.83 12.21 6.14
CA ARG A 39 9.83 11.67 4.77
C ARG A 39 8.60 10.79 4.56
N ASN A 40 7.95 10.94 3.42
CA ASN A 40 6.89 10.02 3.00
C ASN A 40 7.53 8.89 2.17
N ALA A 41 7.49 7.66 2.68
CA ALA A 41 8.17 6.51 2.09
C ALA A 41 7.42 5.89 0.91
N SER A 42 6.14 6.21 0.70
CA SER A 42 5.28 5.61 -0.35
C SER A 42 5.79 5.74 -1.80
N ALA A 43 6.78 6.61 -2.05
CA ALA A 43 7.50 6.69 -3.31
C ALA A 43 8.98 7.04 -3.07
N SER A 44 9.87 6.40 -3.83
CA SER A 44 11.32 6.55 -3.71
C SER A 44 11.84 7.78 -4.48
N PRO A 45 12.76 8.59 -3.92
CA PRO A 45 13.44 9.65 -4.66
C PRO A 45 14.20 9.14 -5.89
N VAL A 46 14.15 9.87 -7.00
CA VAL A 46 14.97 9.56 -8.19
C VAL A 46 16.30 10.32 -8.10
N ALA A 47 17.41 9.58 -8.04
CA ALA A 47 18.73 10.16 -7.84
C ALA A 47 19.12 11.13 -8.98
N GLY A 48 19.50 12.36 -8.63
CA GLY A 48 19.83 13.41 -9.61
C GLY A 48 18.62 14.16 -10.19
N PHE A 49 17.40 13.73 -9.85
CA PHE A 49 16.14 14.35 -10.27
C PHE A 49 15.28 14.61 -9.03
N ALA A 50 15.66 15.58 -8.19
CA ALA A 50 15.01 15.86 -6.90
C ALA A 50 13.51 16.22 -6.98
N TYR A 51 13.02 16.49 -8.19
CA TYR A 51 11.64 16.76 -8.53
C TYR A 51 10.92 15.54 -9.13
N LEU A 52 11.44 14.32 -9.00
CA LEU A 52 10.78 13.09 -9.41
C LEU A 52 10.86 12.04 -8.31
N ARG A 53 9.81 11.24 -8.20
CA ARG A 53 9.79 10.01 -7.40
C ARG A 53 9.29 8.83 -8.22
N ALA A 54 9.66 7.64 -7.79
CA ALA A 54 9.34 6.40 -8.45
C ALA A 54 8.70 5.41 -7.47
N ASN A 55 7.78 4.59 -8.00
CA ASN A 55 7.30 3.37 -7.36
C ASN A 55 7.62 2.17 -8.28
N ARG A 56 7.24 0.95 -7.89
CA ARG A 56 7.56 -0.26 -8.69
C ARG A 56 6.91 -0.24 -10.09
N ASN A 57 5.75 0.42 -10.25
CA ASN A 57 5.16 0.67 -11.56
C ASN A 57 6.04 1.59 -12.41
N SER A 58 6.59 2.67 -11.83
CA SER A 58 7.52 3.57 -12.52
C SER A 58 8.75 2.84 -13.08
N VAL A 59 9.27 1.83 -12.36
CA VAL A 59 10.39 1.01 -12.83
C VAL A 59 10.03 0.24 -14.10
N LEU A 60 8.83 -0.35 -14.16
CA LEU A 60 8.38 -1.05 -15.38
C LEU A 60 8.06 -0.06 -16.51
N LEU A 61 7.41 1.07 -16.22
CA LEU A 61 7.14 2.11 -17.21
C LEU A 61 8.42 2.65 -17.85
N ALA A 62 9.47 2.86 -17.05
CA ALA A 62 10.77 3.30 -17.56
C ALA A 62 11.39 2.28 -18.54
N ARG A 63 11.15 0.98 -18.35
CA ARG A 63 11.58 -0.07 -19.30
C ARG A 63 10.73 -0.07 -20.59
N GLN A 64 9.45 0.29 -20.49
CA GLN A 64 8.52 0.36 -21.64
C GLN A 64 8.68 1.63 -22.49
N LEU A 65 9.64 2.51 -22.15
CA LEU A 65 10.00 3.66 -22.96
C LEU A 65 10.96 3.29 -24.10
N ASP A 66 11.71 2.19 -23.96
CA ASP A 66 12.75 1.70 -24.87
C ASP A 66 12.56 0.17 -25.01
N GLU A 67 11.47 -0.23 -25.69
CA GLU A 67 11.11 -1.64 -25.88
C GLU A 67 12.05 -2.36 -26.86
N ASP A 68 12.69 -1.61 -27.78
CA ASP A 68 13.64 -2.18 -28.75
C ASP A 68 15.09 -2.24 -28.23
N GLY A 69 15.40 -1.51 -27.14
CA GLY A 69 16.68 -1.54 -26.43
C GLY A 69 17.78 -0.73 -27.10
N ASP A 70 17.45 0.23 -27.96
CA ASP A 70 18.40 1.08 -28.66
C ASP A 70 18.90 2.28 -27.82
N GLY A 71 18.35 2.46 -26.62
CA GLY A 71 18.68 3.53 -25.69
C GLY A 71 17.94 4.84 -25.97
N GLN A 72 16.92 4.83 -26.82
CA GLN A 72 16.08 5.98 -27.16
C GLN A 72 14.63 5.72 -26.76
N VAL A 73 13.87 6.81 -26.64
CA VAL A 73 12.44 6.72 -26.36
C VAL A 73 11.69 6.39 -27.65
N ASP A 74 10.99 5.26 -27.65
CA ASP A 74 10.16 4.80 -28.77
C ASP A 74 8.98 5.73 -29.06
N GLN A 75 8.32 6.20 -28.00
CA GLN A 75 7.08 6.97 -28.07
C GLN A 75 7.17 8.25 -27.23
N PRO A 76 7.26 9.44 -27.84
CA PRO A 76 7.37 10.71 -27.12
C PRO A 76 6.22 11.01 -26.15
N ASP A 77 5.01 10.54 -26.46
CA ASP A 77 3.85 10.68 -25.56
C ASP A 77 4.02 9.87 -24.26
N ARG A 78 4.59 8.65 -24.36
CA ARG A 78 4.93 7.85 -23.18
C ARG A 78 6.01 8.51 -22.32
N TRP A 79 6.99 9.18 -22.93
CA TRP A 79 7.96 9.98 -22.18
C TRP A 79 7.27 11.07 -21.36
N ARG A 80 6.41 11.88 -22.00
CA ARG A 80 5.68 12.95 -21.30
C ARG A 80 4.87 12.38 -20.13
N ASP A 81 4.14 11.30 -20.35
CA ASP A 81 3.25 10.74 -19.33
C ASP A 81 4.05 10.05 -18.21
N PHE A 82 5.20 9.45 -18.51
CA PHE A 82 6.15 8.93 -17.52
C PHE A 82 6.68 10.04 -16.60
N ILE A 83 7.09 11.18 -17.17
CA ILE A 83 7.53 12.35 -16.39
C ILE A 83 6.37 12.90 -15.55
N ALA A 84 5.16 12.99 -16.12
CA ALA A 84 3.99 13.47 -15.40
C ALA A 84 3.63 12.57 -14.19
N GLN A 85 3.69 11.24 -14.36
CA GLN A 85 3.41 10.29 -13.28
C GLN A 85 4.46 10.36 -12.17
N THR A 86 5.76 10.36 -12.50
CA THR A 86 6.85 10.42 -11.51
C THR A 86 6.92 11.78 -10.79
N ARG A 87 6.54 12.87 -11.47
CA ARG A 87 6.30 14.19 -10.85
C ARG A 87 5.08 14.15 -9.92
N GLY A 88 3.99 13.48 -10.33
CA GLY A 88 2.80 13.28 -9.50
C GLY A 88 3.11 12.57 -8.18
N LEU A 89 3.90 11.49 -8.23
CA LEU A 89 4.37 10.78 -7.04
C LEU A 89 5.17 11.69 -6.10
N ASP A 90 6.07 12.51 -6.64
CA ASP A 90 6.81 13.47 -5.80
C ASP A 90 5.92 14.58 -5.24
N ARG A 91 4.98 15.10 -6.02
CA ARG A 91 4.04 16.13 -5.58
C ARG A 91 3.25 15.66 -4.36
N ASP A 92 2.65 14.48 -4.45
CA ASP A 92 1.82 13.92 -3.39
C ASP A 92 2.65 13.67 -2.11
N ALA A 93 3.82 13.06 -2.26
CA ALA A 93 4.71 12.80 -1.13
C ALA A 93 5.20 14.11 -0.49
N ARG A 94 5.67 15.06 -1.31
CA ARG A 94 6.21 16.34 -0.85
C ARG A 94 5.17 17.23 -0.20
N GLN A 95 3.91 17.18 -0.65
CA GLN A 95 2.81 17.90 -0.02
C GLN A 95 2.67 17.46 1.44
N SER A 96 2.63 16.16 1.69
CA SER A 96 2.54 15.62 3.05
C SER A 96 3.78 15.91 3.89
N GLU A 97 4.98 15.79 3.32
CA GLU A 97 6.24 16.08 3.99
C GLU A 97 6.33 17.53 4.46
N MET A 98 6.01 18.48 3.59
CA MET A 98 6.02 19.91 3.92
C MET A 98 4.92 20.26 4.93
N ALA A 99 3.74 19.66 4.82
CA ALA A 99 2.65 19.85 5.79
C ALA A 99 3.01 19.34 7.19
N ASN A 100 3.82 18.28 7.26
CA ASN A 100 4.22 17.66 8.51
C ASN A 100 5.47 18.28 9.14
N LEU A 101 6.10 19.29 8.53
CA LEU A 101 7.24 19.97 9.14
C LEU A 101 6.83 20.68 10.45
N PRO A 102 7.60 20.54 11.53
CA PRO A 102 7.27 21.15 12.83
C PRO A 102 7.43 22.68 12.83
N VAL A 103 8.19 23.22 11.88
CA VAL A 103 8.42 24.66 11.70
C VAL A 103 8.23 24.98 10.22
N ALA A 104 7.61 26.13 9.93
CA ALA A 104 7.46 26.61 8.57
C ALA A 104 8.83 26.69 7.87
N SER A 105 8.93 26.09 6.69
CA SER A 105 10.15 26.07 5.88
C SER A 105 10.58 27.46 5.39
N GLY A 106 9.65 28.43 5.38
CA GLY A 106 9.83 29.74 4.74
C GLY A 106 9.62 29.73 3.23
N ILE A 107 9.27 28.59 2.63
CA ILE A 107 8.92 28.44 1.21
C ILE A 107 7.58 27.73 1.11
N SER A 108 6.63 28.27 0.34
CA SER A 108 5.31 27.63 0.18
C SER A 108 5.40 26.37 -0.68
N PHE A 109 4.44 25.46 -0.47
CA PHE A 109 4.31 24.27 -1.32
C PHE A 109 4.12 24.66 -2.79
N ASP A 110 3.25 25.62 -3.09
CA ASP A 110 2.97 26.08 -4.46
C ASP A 110 4.24 26.57 -5.18
N GLN A 111 5.13 27.26 -4.46
CA GLN A 111 6.40 27.71 -5.02
C GLN A 111 7.33 26.54 -5.34
N ILE A 112 7.43 25.57 -4.43
CA ILE A 112 8.23 24.35 -4.64
C ILE A 112 7.66 23.52 -5.79
N GLU A 113 6.34 23.40 -5.88
CA GLU A 113 5.66 22.67 -6.95
C GLU A 113 5.84 23.36 -8.31
N ALA A 114 5.83 24.69 -8.36
CA ALA A 114 6.13 25.44 -9.59
C ALA A 114 7.58 25.22 -10.04
N CYS A 115 8.53 25.21 -9.11
CA CYS A 115 9.93 24.89 -9.39
C CYS A 115 10.09 23.46 -9.91
N ALA A 116 9.54 22.48 -9.19
CA ALA A 116 9.59 21.07 -9.55
C ALA A 116 8.95 20.79 -10.92
N SER A 117 7.78 21.41 -11.20
CA SER A 117 7.10 21.29 -12.48
C SER A 117 7.89 21.91 -13.64
N THR A 118 8.55 23.05 -13.42
CA THR A 118 9.39 23.69 -14.44
C THR A 118 10.59 22.80 -14.80
N MET A 119 11.22 22.21 -13.78
CA MET A 119 12.35 21.30 -13.99
C MET A 119 11.93 19.99 -14.65
N ALA A 120 10.78 19.42 -14.27
CA ALA A 120 10.22 18.26 -14.93
C ALA A 120 9.89 18.53 -16.40
N ALA A 121 9.33 19.70 -16.70
CA ALA A 121 8.99 20.09 -18.07
C ALA A 121 10.21 20.35 -18.97
N SER A 122 11.40 20.59 -18.40
CA SER A 122 12.64 20.72 -19.18
C SER A 122 13.32 19.39 -19.51
N LEU A 123 12.76 18.26 -19.05
CA LEU A 123 13.30 16.94 -19.35
C LEU A 123 12.99 16.51 -20.78
N MET A 124 14.05 16.21 -21.52
CA MET A 124 13.99 15.80 -22.92
C MET A 124 14.26 14.29 -23.08
N PRO A 125 13.67 13.62 -24.10
CA PRO A 125 13.82 12.18 -24.31
C PRO A 125 15.27 11.69 -24.45
N ASP A 126 16.21 12.54 -24.89
CA ASP A 126 17.63 12.21 -24.98
C ASP A 126 18.30 12.01 -23.61
N GLN A 127 17.66 12.45 -22.53
CA GLN A 127 18.08 12.18 -21.15
C GLN A 127 17.63 10.81 -20.64
N TYR A 128 16.89 10.04 -21.44
CA TYR A 128 16.37 8.72 -21.08
C TYR A 128 17.44 7.80 -20.46
N PRO A 129 18.64 7.59 -21.05
CA PRO A 129 19.62 6.67 -20.49
C PRO A 129 20.09 7.02 -19.07
N VAL A 130 20.11 8.31 -18.74
CA VAL A 130 20.50 8.80 -17.41
C VAL A 130 19.33 8.67 -16.44
N LEU A 131 18.13 9.03 -16.87
CA LEU A 131 16.93 8.98 -16.03
C LEU A 131 16.51 7.54 -15.72
N SER A 132 16.45 6.67 -16.71
CA SER A 132 16.02 5.27 -16.53
C SER A 132 16.94 4.51 -15.59
N ALA A 133 18.26 4.77 -15.65
CA ALA A 133 19.24 4.21 -14.72
C ALA A 133 19.07 4.71 -13.27
N ALA A 134 18.48 5.89 -13.07
CA ALA A 134 18.22 6.46 -11.75
C ALA A 134 16.86 6.05 -11.16
N VAL A 135 15.93 5.56 -11.98
CA VAL A 135 14.60 5.12 -11.57
C VAL A 135 14.71 3.73 -10.96
N PHE A 136 14.80 3.71 -9.63
CA PHE A 136 14.98 2.51 -8.84
C PHE A 136 14.15 2.58 -7.57
N VAL A 137 13.60 1.43 -7.16
CA VAL A 137 12.87 1.26 -5.91
C VAL A 137 13.50 0.08 -5.18
N PRO A 138 14.04 0.27 -3.96
CA PRO A 138 14.58 -0.82 -3.17
C PRO A 138 13.53 -1.90 -2.90
N ASP A 139 13.98 -3.14 -2.74
CA ASP A 139 13.12 -4.14 -2.12
C ASP A 139 13.18 -4.07 -0.59
N ASP A 140 12.08 -4.46 0.03
CA ASP A 140 11.94 -4.57 1.49
C ASP A 140 12.60 -5.84 2.08
N TYR A 141 13.61 -6.41 1.38
CA TYR A 141 14.27 -7.67 1.75
C TYR A 141 15.78 -7.50 1.95
N LEU A 142 16.17 -7.37 3.21
CA LEU A 142 17.53 -7.17 3.68
C LEU A 142 18.42 -8.41 3.47
N ASP A 143 19.25 -8.38 2.42
CA ASP A 143 20.17 -9.49 2.07
C ASP A 143 21.13 -9.85 3.21
N PHE A 144 21.63 -8.87 3.94
CA PHE A 144 22.57 -9.13 5.04
C PHE A 144 21.92 -9.95 6.16
N GLN A 145 20.63 -9.77 6.41
CA GLN A 145 19.89 -10.56 7.41
C GLN A 145 19.71 -12.00 6.92
N ARG A 146 19.41 -12.20 5.62
CA ARG A 146 19.32 -13.54 5.02
C ARG A 146 20.63 -14.30 5.10
N ILE A 147 21.75 -13.61 4.85
CA ILE A 147 23.08 -14.20 4.95
C ILE A 147 23.41 -14.54 6.40
N ALA A 148 23.26 -13.57 7.33
CA ALA A 148 23.57 -13.77 8.74
C ALA A 148 22.66 -14.80 9.42
N GLY A 149 21.40 -14.86 9.01
CA GLY A 149 20.37 -15.77 9.52
C GLY A 149 20.37 -17.15 8.88
N LEU A 150 21.36 -17.48 8.03
CA LEU A 150 21.46 -18.76 7.33
C LEU A 150 20.16 -19.13 6.59
N TYR A 151 19.62 -18.17 5.83
CA TYR A 151 18.33 -18.27 5.13
C TYR A 151 18.06 -19.63 4.45
N PRO A 152 19.00 -20.27 3.72
CA PRO A 152 18.74 -21.57 3.10
C PRO A 152 18.33 -22.69 4.06
N ILE A 153 18.65 -22.55 5.36
CA ILE A 153 18.28 -23.51 6.41
C ILE A 153 17.04 -23.01 7.17
N THR A 154 17.03 -21.74 7.57
CA THR A 154 15.95 -21.18 8.39
C THR A 154 14.64 -21.01 7.62
N ALA A 155 14.69 -20.91 6.28
CA ALA A 155 13.51 -20.83 5.43
C ALA A 155 12.57 -22.04 5.57
N PHE A 156 13.10 -23.23 5.89
CA PHE A 156 12.26 -24.41 6.12
C PHE A 156 11.34 -24.24 7.34
N ALA A 157 11.82 -23.59 8.40
CA ALA A 157 10.99 -23.34 9.59
C ALA A 157 9.84 -22.38 9.27
N ALA A 158 10.13 -21.30 8.51
CA ALA A 158 9.10 -20.37 8.04
C ALA A 158 8.10 -21.07 7.12
N TYR A 159 8.57 -21.90 6.18
CA TYR A 159 7.73 -22.72 5.31
C TYR A 159 6.76 -23.59 6.10
N PHE A 160 7.25 -24.41 7.05
CA PHE A 160 6.36 -25.28 7.83
C PHE A 160 5.39 -24.50 8.74
N GLY A 161 5.81 -23.35 9.27
CA GLY A 161 4.92 -22.46 10.02
C GLY A 161 3.79 -21.93 9.13
N TYR A 162 4.12 -21.52 7.91
CA TYR A 162 3.14 -21.05 6.93
C TYR A 162 2.18 -22.17 6.47
N GLU A 163 2.69 -23.36 6.17
CA GLU A 163 1.86 -24.52 5.84
C GLU A 163 0.89 -24.90 6.97
N GLY A 164 1.34 -24.84 8.23
CA GLY A 164 0.48 -25.05 9.39
C GLY A 164 -0.63 -24.02 9.47
N TRP A 165 -0.28 -22.73 9.32
CA TRP A 165 -1.27 -21.65 9.27
C TRP A 165 -2.30 -21.86 8.15
N LYS A 166 -1.87 -22.27 6.94
CA LYS A 166 -2.79 -22.55 5.83
C LYS A 166 -3.79 -23.65 6.17
N GLN A 167 -3.34 -24.75 6.77
CA GLN A 167 -4.21 -25.87 7.15
C GLN A 167 -5.27 -25.46 8.17
N GLU A 168 -4.93 -24.56 9.10
CA GLU A 168 -5.84 -24.07 10.13
C GLU A 168 -6.86 -23.07 9.59
N ASN A 169 -6.48 -22.24 8.61
CA ASN A 169 -7.25 -21.08 8.18
C ASN A 169 -8.01 -21.28 6.86
N PHE A 170 -7.53 -22.13 5.94
CA PHE A 170 -8.18 -22.25 4.63
C PHE A 170 -9.49 -23.04 4.68
N ALA A 171 -9.69 -23.89 5.69
CA ALA A 171 -10.89 -24.68 5.84
C ALA A 171 -12.18 -23.84 5.97
N SER A 172 -12.11 -22.60 6.46
CA SER A 172 -13.28 -21.72 6.61
C SER A 172 -13.89 -21.31 5.27
N PHE A 173 -13.09 -21.23 4.19
CA PHE A 173 -13.58 -20.82 2.87
C PHE A 173 -14.55 -21.83 2.27
N GLU A 174 -14.42 -23.12 2.62
CA GLU A 174 -15.29 -24.20 2.18
C GLU A 174 -16.58 -24.32 3.01
N GLN A 175 -16.63 -23.72 4.21
CA GLN A 175 -17.79 -23.82 5.09
C GLN A 175 -19.01 -23.07 4.55
N ARG A 176 -20.22 -23.48 4.91
CA ARG A 176 -21.44 -22.76 4.51
C ARG A 176 -21.50 -21.41 5.21
N SER A 177 -22.00 -20.38 4.54
CA SER A 177 -22.13 -19.04 5.13
C SER A 177 -22.97 -19.03 6.41
N ALA A 178 -23.96 -19.91 6.53
CA ALA A 178 -24.74 -20.07 7.76
C ALA A 178 -23.94 -20.62 8.94
N ASP A 179 -22.92 -21.46 8.69
CA ASP A 179 -22.06 -22.01 9.73
C ASP A 179 -21.07 -20.94 10.21
N ILE A 180 -20.51 -20.14 9.29
CA ILE A 180 -19.70 -18.97 9.61
C ILE A 180 -20.51 -17.93 10.39
N ALA A 181 -21.73 -17.61 9.93
CA ALA A 181 -22.62 -16.68 10.62
C ALA A 181 -22.91 -17.10 12.06
N ALA A 182 -22.98 -18.40 12.34
CA ALA A 182 -23.23 -18.94 13.67
C ALA A 182 -22.03 -18.86 14.64
N LEU A 183 -20.84 -18.46 14.17
CA LEU A 183 -19.63 -18.38 15.02
C LEU A 183 -19.70 -17.28 16.09
N GLY A 184 -20.54 -16.26 15.92
CA GLY A 184 -20.59 -15.17 16.88
C GLY A 184 -21.45 -13.99 16.44
N LYS A 185 -21.16 -12.83 17.03
CA LYS A 185 -21.79 -11.56 16.65
C LYS A 185 -20.98 -10.94 15.53
N TRP A 186 -21.68 -10.40 14.55
CA TRP A 186 -21.08 -9.77 13.38
C TRP A 186 -21.50 -8.32 13.30
N TYR A 187 -20.60 -7.51 12.75
CA TYR A 187 -20.79 -6.09 12.53
C TYR A 187 -20.36 -5.71 11.12
N ASP A 188 -21.25 -5.06 10.38
CA ASP A 188 -21.01 -4.66 8.99
C ASP A 188 -20.55 -3.21 8.92
N TYR A 189 -19.40 -2.98 8.31
CA TYR A 189 -18.92 -1.67 7.89
C TYR A 189 -19.12 -1.52 6.40
N LEU A 190 -19.97 -0.56 6.02
CA LEU A 190 -20.37 -0.36 4.63
C LEU A 190 -20.18 1.09 4.19
N VAL A 191 -19.86 1.26 2.91
CA VAL A 191 -19.80 2.58 2.28
C VAL A 191 -21.22 2.96 1.85
N PRO A 192 -21.79 4.09 2.34
CA PRO A 192 -23.10 4.54 1.92
C PRO A 192 -23.09 5.03 0.46
N ASP A 193 -24.28 5.11 -0.15
CA ASP A 193 -24.48 5.65 -1.50
C ASP A 193 -23.62 4.95 -2.59
N GLN A 194 -23.56 3.61 -2.57
CA GLN A 194 -22.86 2.86 -3.60
C GLN A 194 -23.46 3.09 -4.99
N THR A 195 -22.58 3.17 -6.00
CA THR A 195 -22.95 3.41 -7.41
C THR A 195 -22.71 2.15 -8.25
N ASP A 196 -23.60 1.83 -9.19
CA ASP A 196 -23.38 0.69 -10.10
C ASP A 196 -22.42 1.02 -11.26
N ASP A 197 -22.19 2.31 -11.47
CA ASP A 197 -21.43 2.88 -12.57
C ASP A 197 -20.34 3.82 -12.04
N GLY A 198 -19.08 3.49 -12.29
CA GLY A 198 -17.92 4.29 -11.87
C GLY A 198 -16.69 4.17 -12.78
N PHE A 199 -16.76 3.37 -13.85
CA PHE A 199 -15.61 3.04 -14.69
C PHE A 199 -15.66 3.72 -16.07
N ASN A 200 -16.81 4.26 -16.47
CA ASN A 200 -17.00 4.85 -17.79
C ASN A 200 -16.39 6.26 -17.89
N ASP A 201 -15.91 6.60 -19.09
CA ASP A 201 -15.44 7.94 -19.50
C ASP A 201 -14.21 8.48 -18.76
N ILE A 202 -13.42 7.61 -18.10
CA ILE A 202 -12.16 8.02 -17.46
C ILE A 202 -11.02 8.04 -18.49
N THR A 203 -10.22 9.10 -18.46
CA THR A 203 -9.09 9.28 -19.38
C THR A 203 -8.00 8.22 -19.15
N LEU A 204 -7.41 7.73 -20.24
CA LEU A 204 -6.21 6.90 -20.24
C LEU A 204 -5.00 7.72 -20.69
N ASP A 205 -3.82 7.44 -20.14
CA ASP A 205 -2.56 7.99 -20.64
C ASP A 205 -1.97 7.16 -21.81
N ALA A 206 -0.81 7.56 -22.33
CA ALA A 206 -0.14 6.92 -23.46
C ALA A 206 0.34 5.48 -23.18
N PHE A 207 0.40 5.06 -21.91
CA PHE A 207 0.66 3.67 -21.54
C PHE A 207 -0.63 2.86 -21.36
N GLY A 208 -1.79 3.52 -21.36
CA GLY A 208 -3.10 2.91 -21.10
C GLY A 208 -3.44 2.83 -19.60
N LEU A 209 -2.76 3.58 -18.74
CA LEU A 209 -3.14 3.67 -17.32
C LEU A 209 -4.33 4.62 -17.15
N LEU A 210 -5.25 4.22 -16.29
CA LEU A 210 -6.38 5.05 -15.86
C LEU A 210 -5.91 6.29 -15.10
N GLN A 211 -6.34 7.48 -15.55
CA GLN A 211 -6.01 8.79 -14.96
C GLN A 211 -7.28 9.54 -14.49
N PRO A 212 -7.97 9.08 -13.43
CA PRO A 212 -9.18 9.73 -12.94
C PRO A 212 -8.87 11.03 -12.19
N THR A 213 -9.79 11.99 -12.28
CA THR A 213 -9.90 13.08 -11.31
C THR A 213 -10.25 12.55 -9.92
N GLY A 214 -10.08 13.36 -8.87
CA GLY A 214 -10.44 12.94 -7.51
C GLY A 214 -11.91 12.51 -7.36
N ALA A 215 -12.83 13.18 -8.05
CA ALA A 215 -14.26 12.84 -8.02
C ALA A 215 -14.57 11.54 -8.78
N GLU A 216 -13.93 11.33 -9.94
CA GLU A 216 -14.05 10.08 -10.69
C GLU A 216 -13.48 8.90 -9.90
N LEU A 217 -12.34 9.07 -9.24
CA LEU A 217 -11.76 8.03 -8.41
C LEU A 217 -12.64 7.69 -7.20
N GLU A 218 -13.26 8.69 -6.57
CA GLU A 218 -14.21 8.42 -5.48
C GLU A 218 -15.46 7.66 -6.00
N LYS A 219 -16.01 8.06 -7.15
CA LYS A 219 -17.13 7.36 -7.79
C LYS A 219 -16.75 5.90 -8.10
N LEU A 220 -15.54 5.69 -8.61
CA LEU A 220 -14.98 4.37 -8.89
C LEU A 220 -14.83 3.57 -7.60
N ALA A 221 -14.25 4.14 -6.56
CA ALA A 221 -14.07 3.48 -5.26
C ALA A 221 -15.41 3.11 -4.61
N ARG A 222 -16.47 3.94 -4.73
CA ARG A 222 -17.82 3.59 -4.24
C ARG A 222 -18.43 2.41 -5.01
N ALA A 223 -18.12 2.27 -6.30
CA ALA A 223 -18.72 1.24 -7.14
C ALA A 223 -18.26 -0.18 -6.81
N TYR A 224 -17.00 -0.32 -6.37
CA TYR A 224 -16.36 -1.60 -6.02
C TYR A 224 -16.13 -1.78 -4.51
N ALA A 225 -16.66 -0.88 -3.67
CA ALA A 225 -16.42 -0.91 -2.24
C ALA A 225 -16.94 -2.23 -1.62
N PRO A 226 -16.10 -2.97 -0.88
CA PRO A 226 -16.54 -4.16 -0.16
C PRO A 226 -17.41 -3.80 1.04
N ILE A 227 -18.14 -4.80 1.55
CA ILE A 227 -18.66 -4.78 2.92
C ILE A 227 -17.64 -5.51 3.79
N PHE A 228 -17.11 -4.83 4.81
CA PHE A 228 -16.26 -5.48 5.81
C PHE A 228 -17.14 -5.98 6.94
N ARG A 229 -17.37 -7.29 6.98
CA ARG A 229 -18.16 -7.96 8.01
C ARG A 229 -17.23 -8.55 9.05
N VAL A 230 -17.15 -7.92 10.21
CA VAL A 230 -16.18 -8.28 11.26
C VAL A 230 -16.91 -9.02 12.40
N ARG A 231 -16.36 -10.16 12.81
CA ARG A 231 -16.81 -10.85 14.03
C ARG A 231 -16.31 -10.07 15.22
N THR A 232 -17.20 -9.76 16.16
CA THR A 232 -16.89 -8.86 17.28
C THR A 232 -16.95 -9.61 18.61
N GLY A 233 -15.80 -9.72 19.27
CA GLY A 233 -15.64 -10.26 20.62
C GLY A 233 -15.23 -9.20 21.64
N SER A 234 -14.65 -8.08 21.18
CA SER A 234 -14.06 -7.01 21.98
C SER A 234 -14.06 -5.67 21.24
N GLU A 235 -13.62 -4.60 21.91
CA GLU A 235 -13.42 -3.29 21.29
C GLU A 235 -12.27 -3.29 20.26
N SER A 236 -11.34 -4.25 20.36
CA SER A 236 -10.21 -4.42 19.45
C SER A 236 -10.65 -4.90 18.05
N ASP A 237 -11.88 -5.42 17.94
CA ASP A 237 -12.46 -5.91 16.67
C ASP A 237 -13.28 -4.83 15.93
N LYS A 238 -13.28 -3.59 16.43
CA LYS A 238 -13.98 -2.48 15.78
C LYS A 238 -13.08 -1.80 14.76
N VAL A 239 -13.63 -1.56 13.57
CA VAL A 239 -12.98 -0.73 12.56
C VAL A 239 -13.09 0.74 12.96
N GLY A 240 -12.00 1.49 12.78
CA GLY A 240 -11.96 2.90 13.13
C GLY A 240 -11.00 3.73 12.27
N GLN A 241 -10.90 5.01 12.61
CA GLN A 241 -9.98 5.96 11.99
C GLN A 241 -8.64 5.99 12.76
N PRO A 242 -7.49 5.74 12.11
CA PRO A 242 -6.20 6.09 12.67
C PRO A 242 -6.10 7.58 13.02
N SER A 243 -5.58 7.86 14.21
CA SER A 243 -5.54 9.18 14.82
C SER A 243 -4.26 9.35 15.63
N LEU A 244 -3.71 10.56 15.65
CA LEU A 244 -2.48 10.91 16.38
C LEU A 244 -2.81 11.91 17.51
N PRO A 245 -2.70 11.52 18.80
CA PRO A 245 -2.91 12.44 19.91
C PRO A 245 -1.94 13.63 19.88
N THR A 246 -0.66 13.34 19.69
CA THR A 246 0.44 14.28 19.51
C THR A 246 1.46 13.67 18.54
N ARG A 247 2.46 14.45 18.11
CA ARG A 247 3.50 13.99 17.17
C ARG A 247 4.36 12.84 17.70
N ASP A 248 4.60 12.81 19.02
CA ASP A 248 5.48 11.82 19.67
C ASP A 248 4.70 10.67 20.33
N ALA A 249 3.36 10.69 20.24
CA ALA A 249 2.51 9.64 20.78
C ALA A 249 2.34 8.50 19.77
N LEU A 250 2.13 7.28 20.27
CA LEU A 250 1.63 6.20 19.44
C LEU A 250 0.26 6.55 18.89
N ALA A 251 0.00 6.12 17.66
CA ALA A 251 -1.29 6.28 17.04
C ALA A 251 -2.38 5.53 17.83
N VAL A 252 -3.63 5.93 17.66
CA VAL A 252 -4.80 5.24 18.20
C VAL A 252 -5.82 5.07 17.08
N VAL A 253 -6.69 4.06 17.19
CA VAL A 253 -7.82 3.90 16.28
C VAL A 253 -9.07 4.43 16.98
N ASP A 254 -9.65 5.49 16.42
CA ASP A 254 -10.94 6.03 16.83
C ASP A 254 -12.07 5.18 16.23
N THR A 255 -12.65 4.31 17.06
CA THR A 255 -13.69 3.36 16.67
C THR A 255 -15.09 3.98 16.57
N ASP A 256 -15.27 5.23 17.01
CA ASP A 256 -16.55 5.93 16.89
C ASP A 256 -16.76 6.46 15.45
N HIS A 257 -15.67 6.63 14.70
CA HIS A 257 -15.65 7.17 13.34
C HIS A 257 -14.98 6.18 12.36
N PRO A 258 -15.66 5.09 11.95
CA PRO A 258 -15.07 4.12 11.03
C PRO A 258 -14.82 4.74 9.66
N ASN A 259 -13.61 4.50 9.14
CA ASN A 259 -13.21 4.89 7.81
C ASN A 259 -12.81 3.66 6.99
N ILE A 260 -13.15 3.70 5.70
CA ILE A 260 -12.58 2.81 4.69
C ILE A 260 -11.68 3.68 3.81
N TYR A 261 -10.40 3.37 3.79
CA TYR A 261 -9.42 4.10 2.99
C TYR A 261 -9.33 3.50 1.59
N TYR A 262 -9.25 4.32 0.55
CA TYR A 262 -9.14 3.85 -0.84
C TYR A 262 -7.98 4.50 -1.60
N ARG A 263 -7.44 3.77 -2.58
CA ARG A 263 -6.48 4.30 -3.57
C ARG A 263 -6.64 3.61 -4.92
N LEU A 264 -6.16 4.28 -5.96
CA LEU A 264 -5.88 3.67 -7.25
C LEU A 264 -4.45 3.13 -7.27
N SER A 265 -4.28 1.95 -7.83
CA SER A 265 -3.01 1.40 -8.27
C SER A 265 -3.19 0.76 -9.64
N HIS A 266 -2.13 0.19 -10.19
CA HIS A 266 -2.16 -0.51 -11.47
C HIS A 266 -1.22 -1.71 -11.42
N THR A 267 -1.53 -2.72 -12.23
CA THR A 267 -0.67 -3.87 -12.50
C THR A 267 -0.55 -4.06 -14.00
N TYR A 268 0.60 -4.46 -14.50
CA TYR A 268 0.77 -4.90 -15.87
C TYR A 268 0.45 -6.39 -15.95
N PHE A 269 -0.63 -6.72 -16.64
CA PHE A 269 -1.16 -8.07 -16.74
C PHE A 269 -1.62 -8.38 -18.17
N ALA A 270 -1.12 -9.48 -18.73
CA ALA A 270 -1.42 -9.94 -20.07
C ALA A 270 -1.17 -8.85 -21.14
N GLY A 271 -0.03 -8.17 -21.04
CA GLY A 271 0.41 -7.16 -22.00
C GLY A 271 -0.28 -5.80 -21.89
N LYS A 272 -1.08 -5.57 -20.83
CA LYS A 272 -1.84 -4.32 -20.62
C LYS A 272 -1.75 -3.86 -19.17
N TRP A 273 -1.75 -2.55 -18.96
CA TRP A 273 -1.96 -1.97 -17.64
C TRP A 273 -3.42 -2.11 -17.22
N ARG A 274 -3.65 -2.65 -16.03
CA ARG A 274 -4.96 -2.91 -15.42
C ARG A 274 -5.12 -2.07 -14.17
N PRO A 275 -6.24 -1.33 -14.01
CA PRO A 275 -6.47 -0.58 -12.79
C PRO A 275 -6.81 -1.51 -11.63
N GLN A 276 -6.32 -1.15 -10.45
CA GLN A 276 -6.56 -1.82 -9.19
C GLN A 276 -7.13 -0.84 -8.19
N ILE A 277 -8.27 -1.16 -7.59
CA ILE A 277 -8.82 -0.38 -6.48
C ILE A 277 -8.48 -1.10 -5.19
N VAL A 278 -7.81 -0.39 -4.30
CA VAL A 278 -7.32 -0.92 -3.03
C VAL A 278 -8.09 -0.25 -1.90
N TYR A 279 -8.57 -1.05 -0.97
CA TYR A 279 -9.30 -0.65 0.22
C TYR A 279 -8.54 -1.10 1.47
N GLU A 280 -8.53 -0.26 2.50
CA GLU A 280 -7.82 -0.52 3.75
C GLU A 280 -8.68 -0.10 4.94
N ILE A 281 -8.76 -0.97 5.95
CA ILE A 281 -9.43 -0.74 7.24
C ILE A 281 -8.47 -1.01 8.39
N TRP A 282 -8.68 -0.33 9.52
CA TRP A 282 -7.78 -0.36 10.67
C TRP A 282 -8.51 -0.77 11.96
N PHE A 283 -7.81 -1.56 12.77
CA PHE A 283 -8.25 -2.07 14.07
C PHE A 283 -7.31 -1.58 15.19
N PRO A 284 -7.79 -1.37 16.42
CA PRO A 284 -6.96 -0.90 17.53
C PRO A 284 -5.76 -1.78 17.87
N GLU A 285 -5.89 -3.09 17.80
CA GLU A 285 -4.85 -4.07 18.13
C GLU A 285 -5.24 -5.49 17.69
N ARG A 286 -4.24 -6.38 17.62
CA ARG A 286 -4.44 -7.83 17.64
C ARG A 286 -4.20 -8.31 19.08
N PRO A 287 -5.22 -8.52 19.92
CA PRO A 287 -5.02 -8.81 21.33
C PRO A 287 -4.34 -10.18 21.54
N ALA A 288 -3.56 -10.28 22.61
CA ALA A 288 -2.85 -11.52 22.92
C ALA A 288 -3.81 -12.61 23.40
N THR A 289 -3.83 -13.74 22.70
CA THR A 289 -4.63 -14.92 23.08
C THR A 289 -3.93 -15.81 24.10
N SER A 290 -2.60 -15.65 24.24
CA SER A 290 -1.79 -16.37 25.21
C SER A 290 -0.55 -15.56 25.61
N ARG A 291 0.16 -16.01 26.67
CA ARG A 291 1.40 -15.35 27.13
C ARG A 291 2.57 -15.40 26.13
N PHE A 292 2.50 -16.29 25.15
CA PHE A 292 3.54 -16.49 24.14
C PHE A 292 3.02 -16.19 22.73
N ASP A 293 1.92 -15.44 22.62
CA ASP A 293 1.36 -15.02 21.35
C ASP A 293 2.27 -13.96 20.70
N ILE A 294 3.14 -14.41 19.80
CA ILE A 294 4.13 -13.55 19.15
C ILE A 294 3.51 -12.61 18.11
N LEU A 295 2.29 -12.90 17.66
CA LEU A 295 1.58 -12.16 16.62
C LEU A 295 0.83 -10.96 17.20
N ALA A 296 0.61 -10.92 18.52
CA ALA A 296 -0.16 -9.89 19.21
C ALA A 296 0.54 -8.52 19.24
N GLY A 297 -0.23 -7.45 19.45
CA GLY A 297 0.30 -6.08 19.57
C GLY A 297 -0.62 -5.00 19.02
N HIS A 298 -0.10 -3.77 19.04
CA HIS A 298 -0.83 -2.55 18.71
C HIS A 298 -1.08 -2.40 17.20
N PHE A 299 -2.27 -1.91 16.87
CA PHE A 299 -2.86 -1.83 15.53
C PHE A 299 -3.01 -3.17 14.84
N ASP A 300 -3.96 -3.25 13.94
CA ASP A 300 -3.97 -4.23 12.85
C ASP A 300 -4.69 -3.60 11.66
N ALA A 301 -4.52 -4.16 10.48
CA ALA A 301 -5.18 -3.68 9.29
C ALA A 301 -5.42 -4.81 8.30
N LEU A 302 -6.50 -4.68 7.53
CA LEU A 302 -6.79 -5.55 6.41
C LEU A 302 -6.87 -4.72 5.13
N VAL A 303 -6.17 -5.18 4.11
CA VAL A 303 -6.16 -4.59 2.78
C VAL A 303 -6.88 -5.53 1.82
N TRP A 304 -7.84 -5.00 1.09
CA TRP A 304 -8.52 -5.68 0.01
C TRP A 304 -8.23 -4.96 -1.31
N ARG A 305 -7.85 -5.69 -2.34
CA ARG A 305 -7.62 -5.15 -3.67
C ARG A 305 -8.48 -5.88 -4.69
N VAL A 306 -9.05 -5.13 -5.62
CA VAL A 306 -9.73 -5.68 -6.80
C VAL A 306 -9.04 -5.18 -8.06
N THR A 307 -8.70 -6.09 -8.96
CA THR A 307 -8.14 -5.77 -10.28
C THR A 307 -9.23 -5.87 -11.35
N LEU A 308 -9.32 -4.86 -12.21
CA LEU A 308 -10.37 -4.74 -13.23
C LEU A 308 -9.81 -4.93 -14.64
N ASP A 309 -10.64 -5.37 -15.58
CA ASP A 309 -10.34 -5.35 -17.01
C ASP A 309 -10.67 -4.00 -17.66
N ASP A 310 -10.56 -3.94 -18.99
CA ASP A 310 -10.80 -2.74 -19.81
C ASP A 310 -12.26 -2.25 -19.77
N ASP A 311 -13.20 -3.09 -19.32
CA ASP A 311 -14.62 -2.78 -19.19
C ASP A 311 -15.04 -2.57 -17.72
N GLY A 312 -14.07 -2.57 -16.80
CA GLY A 312 -14.33 -2.51 -15.35
C GLY A 312 -14.87 -3.83 -14.77
N ALA A 313 -14.86 -4.93 -15.50
CA ALA A 313 -15.24 -6.22 -14.92
C ALA A 313 -14.11 -6.75 -14.03
N PRO A 314 -14.39 -7.18 -12.79
CA PRO A 314 -13.36 -7.72 -11.89
C PRO A 314 -12.70 -8.99 -12.44
N LEU A 315 -11.37 -8.97 -12.58
CA LEU A 315 -10.57 -10.13 -12.99
C LEU A 315 -10.19 -11.00 -11.79
N THR A 316 -9.73 -10.36 -10.70
CA THR A 316 -9.35 -11.00 -9.44
C THR A 316 -9.56 -10.04 -8.27
N GLY A 317 -9.82 -10.59 -7.09
CA GLY A 317 -9.56 -9.92 -5.83
C GLY A 317 -8.35 -10.53 -5.14
N ASP A 318 -7.71 -9.80 -4.24
CA ASP A 318 -6.63 -10.30 -3.39
C ASP A 318 -6.56 -9.49 -2.08
N THR A 319 -5.99 -10.09 -1.05
CA THR A 319 -5.96 -9.50 0.29
C THR A 319 -4.64 -9.75 0.98
N ILE A 320 -4.25 -8.83 1.85
CA ILE A 320 -3.17 -8.96 2.82
C ILE A 320 -3.60 -8.32 4.14
N HIS A 321 -2.90 -8.63 5.22
CA HIS A 321 -2.88 -7.72 6.37
C HIS A 321 -2.00 -6.51 6.07
N GLY A 322 -2.19 -5.39 6.78
CA GLY A 322 -1.39 -4.18 6.62
C GLY A 322 0.10 -4.34 6.94
N CYS A 323 0.51 -5.49 7.49
CA CYS A 323 1.92 -5.86 7.63
C CYS A 323 2.53 -6.53 6.39
N GLY A 324 1.71 -6.92 5.40
CA GLY A 324 2.10 -7.69 4.21
C GLY A 324 1.83 -9.19 4.30
N CYS A 325 1.46 -9.70 5.48
CA CYS A 325 1.24 -11.14 5.68
C CYS A 325 -0.09 -11.63 5.07
N TYR A 326 -0.20 -12.95 4.94
CA TYR A 326 -1.44 -13.67 4.57
C TYR A 326 -1.99 -13.30 3.19
N HIS A 327 -1.09 -13.14 2.21
CA HIS A 327 -1.49 -12.82 0.85
C HIS A 327 -2.27 -13.96 0.20
N MET A 328 -3.54 -13.71 -0.11
CA MET A 328 -4.45 -14.67 -0.75
C MET A 328 -5.08 -14.08 -2.01
N PHE A 329 -5.27 -14.91 -3.04
CA PHE A 329 -5.86 -14.56 -4.32
C PHE A 329 -7.25 -15.17 -4.50
N PHE A 330 -8.14 -14.40 -5.11
CA PHE A 330 -9.53 -14.76 -5.42
C PHE A 330 -9.80 -14.49 -6.91
N PRO A 331 -9.24 -15.31 -7.82
CA PRO A 331 -9.39 -15.09 -9.25
C PRO A 331 -10.80 -15.44 -9.72
N SER A 332 -11.29 -14.69 -10.71
CA SER A 332 -12.54 -15.02 -11.38
C SER A 332 -12.39 -16.23 -12.31
N ASN A 333 -13.51 -16.80 -12.72
CA ASN A 333 -13.56 -17.84 -13.75
C ASN A 333 -13.02 -17.42 -15.14
N ARG A 334 -12.70 -16.13 -15.35
CA ARG A 334 -12.05 -15.62 -16.58
C ARG A 334 -10.52 -15.72 -16.55
N LEU A 335 -9.95 -16.10 -15.41
CA LEU A 335 -8.51 -16.34 -15.28
C LEU A 335 -8.22 -17.83 -15.20
N GLN A 336 -7.05 -18.21 -15.66
CA GLN A 336 -6.48 -19.54 -15.47
C GLN A 336 -5.19 -19.40 -14.66
N ARG A 337 -5.11 -20.13 -13.56
CA ARG A 337 -3.86 -20.28 -12.80
C ARG A 337 -2.86 -21.08 -13.63
N ILE A 338 -1.64 -20.56 -13.76
CA ILE A 338 -0.52 -21.28 -14.38
C ILE A 338 0.31 -22.01 -13.31
N ASN A 339 1.16 -22.95 -13.76
CA ASN A 339 2.12 -23.62 -12.87
C ASN A 339 3.32 -22.69 -12.69
N ALA A 340 3.47 -22.14 -11.49
CA ALA A 340 4.58 -21.27 -11.13
C ALA A 340 5.75 -22.10 -10.56
N PRO A 341 7.02 -21.67 -10.73
CA PRO A 341 8.16 -22.35 -10.13
C PRO A 341 8.00 -22.60 -8.61
N GLU A 342 7.41 -21.65 -7.90
CA GLU A 342 7.13 -21.67 -6.46
C GLU A 342 6.19 -22.82 -6.04
N ASP A 343 5.36 -23.32 -6.95
CA ASP A 343 4.42 -24.42 -6.67
C ASP A 343 5.13 -25.76 -6.37
N ASN A 344 6.40 -25.86 -6.76
CA ASN A 344 7.18 -27.10 -6.67
C ASN A 344 8.39 -26.96 -5.74
N ASP A 345 8.46 -25.91 -4.92
CA ASP A 345 9.46 -25.76 -3.87
C ASP A 345 8.87 -25.18 -2.56
N ILE A 346 9.72 -24.64 -1.68
CA ILE A 346 9.32 -24.14 -0.34
C ILE A 346 8.89 -22.67 -0.34
N ARG A 347 8.98 -21.97 -1.47
CA ARG A 347 8.59 -20.56 -1.58
C ARG A 347 7.09 -20.40 -1.54
N GLU A 348 6.64 -19.27 -1.02
CA GLU A 348 5.22 -18.93 -1.00
C GLU A 348 4.72 -18.63 -2.42
N THR A 349 3.58 -19.19 -2.79
CA THR A 349 2.97 -19.07 -4.13
C THR A 349 1.65 -18.30 -4.07
N ALA A 350 0.91 -18.25 -5.19
CA ALA A 350 -0.45 -17.72 -5.22
C ALA A 350 -1.42 -18.73 -4.58
N GLU A 351 -1.70 -18.50 -3.29
CA GLU A 351 -2.69 -19.24 -2.53
C GLU A 351 -4.11 -18.82 -2.94
N MET A 352 -4.96 -19.81 -3.25
CA MET A 352 -6.34 -19.61 -3.69
C MET A 352 -7.30 -20.40 -2.79
N PRO A 353 -7.49 -20.00 -1.52
CA PRO A 353 -8.23 -20.80 -0.54
C PRO A 353 -9.71 -20.99 -0.91
N ALA A 354 -10.31 -20.05 -1.64
CA ALA A 354 -11.68 -20.18 -2.16
C ALA A 354 -11.74 -20.78 -3.58
N GLY A 355 -10.60 -21.12 -4.18
CA GLY A 355 -10.51 -21.45 -5.60
C GLY A 355 -10.92 -20.28 -6.49
N TYR A 356 -11.61 -20.57 -7.60
CA TYR A 356 -12.17 -19.56 -8.47
C TYR A 356 -13.50 -19.04 -7.92
N VAL A 357 -13.70 -17.73 -7.97
CA VAL A 357 -14.95 -17.07 -7.53
C VAL A 357 -15.73 -16.51 -8.72
N ASP A 358 -17.04 -16.32 -8.52
CA ASP A 358 -17.84 -15.62 -9.52
C ASP A 358 -17.45 -14.12 -9.57
N GLN A 359 -17.48 -13.53 -10.76
CA GLN A 359 -17.21 -12.09 -10.92
C GLN A 359 -18.21 -11.24 -10.16
N SER A 360 -19.44 -11.74 -9.95
CA SER A 360 -20.49 -11.07 -9.19
C SER A 360 -20.08 -10.83 -7.74
N ILE A 361 -19.36 -11.78 -7.13
CA ILE A 361 -18.79 -11.67 -5.78
C ILE A 361 -17.74 -10.57 -5.76
N LEU A 362 -16.80 -10.59 -6.70
CA LEU A 362 -15.69 -9.63 -6.75
C LEU A 362 -16.14 -8.19 -7.03
N ARG A 363 -17.31 -8.00 -7.64
CA ARG A 363 -17.86 -6.67 -7.91
C ARG A 363 -18.21 -5.94 -6.62
N ARG A 364 -18.77 -6.65 -5.64
CA ARG A 364 -19.15 -6.14 -4.31
C ARG A 364 -19.05 -7.26 -3.27
N PRO A 365 -17.83 -7.59 -2.82
CA PRO A 365 -17.65 -8.71 -1.91
C PRO A 365 -18.04 -8.31 -0.50
N VAL A 366 -18.64 -9.25 0.23
CA VAL A 366 -18.68 -9.25 1.70
C VAL A 366 -17.48 -10.03 2.19
N LEU A 367 -16.58 -9.35 2.91
CA LEU A 367 -15.38 -9.93 3.49
C LEU A 367 -15.68 -10.31 4.94
N TRP A 368 -15.73 -11.62 5.22
CA TRP A 368 -15.99 -12.15 6.56
C TRP A 368 -14.68 -12.23 7.34
N ILE A 369 -14.52 -11.38 8.33
CA ILE A 369 -13.27 -11.14 9.05
C ILE A 369 -13.42 -11.64 10.49
N ASP A 370 -12.45 -12.41 10.94
CA ASP A 370 -12.49 -13.01 12.26
C ASP A 370 -12.22 -12.01 13.39
N GLU A 371 -12.74 -12.31 14.59
CA GLU A 371 -12.41 -11.55 15.79
C GLU A 371 -10.99 -11.90 16.23
N THR A 372 -10.31 -10.98 16.92
CA THR A 372 -8.94 -11.08 17.44
C THR A 372 -7.86 -11.18 16.39
N SER A 373 -7.93 -12.13 15.45
CA SER A 373 -6.90 -12.35 14.43
C SER A 373 -7.05 -11.44 13.21
N HIS A 374 -8.27 -10.93 12.97
CA HIS A 374 -8.68 -10.23 11.76
C HIS A 374 -8.43 -10.98 10.45
N TYR A 375 -8.30 -12.31 10.50
CA TYR A 375 -8.14 -13.13 9.30
C TYR A 375 -9.42 -13.14 8.47
N LEU A 376 -9.24 -13.10 7.16
CA LEU A 376 -10.34 -13.31 6.23
C LEU A 376 -10.74 -14.79 6.26
N LEU A 377 -11.98 -15.07 6.65
CA LEU A 377 -12.54 -16.41 6.74
C LEU A 377 -13.27 -16.83 5.47
N LYS A 378 -13.93 -15.89 4.79
CA LYS A 378 -14.79 -16.16 3.63
C LYS A 378 -15.09 -14.91 2.82
N LEU A 379 -15.42 -15.11 1.54
CA LEU A 379 -16.04 -14.11 0.67
C LEU A 379 -17.43 -14.55 0.23
N THR A 380 -18.38 -13.62 0.22
CA THR A 380 -19.72 -13.84 -0.35
C THR A 380 -20.16 -12.64 -1.20
N ASP A 381 -21.16 -12.81 -2.06
CA ASP A 381 -21.74 -11.72 -2.86
C ASP A 381 -22.69 -10.89 -1.99
N ALA A 382 -22.48 -9.57 -1.90
CA ALA A 382 -23.37 -8.67 -1.17
C ALA A 382 -24.82 -8.71 -1.70
N ARG A 383 -25.02 -8.93 -3.01
CA ARG A 383 -26.37 -9.01 -3.61
C ARG A 383 -27.10 -10.31 -3.31
N GLY A 384 -26.35 -11.36 -3.04
CA GLY A 384 -26.87 -12.69 -2.68
C GLY A 384 -26.91 -12.92 -1.17
N ASP A 385 -26.55 -11.91 -0.36
CA ASP A 385 -26.42 -12.05 1.08
C ASP A 385 -27.78 -12.13 1.76
N LYS A 386 -28.16 -13.36 2.15
CA LYS A 386 -29.40 -13.63 2.88
C LYS A 386 -29.35 -13.24 4.35
N THR A 387 -28.16 -12.95 4.87
CA THR A 387 -27.95 -12.48 6.25
C THR A 387 -27.93 -10.95 6.35
N ALA A 388 -28.12 -10.25 5.22
CA ALA A 388 -28.23 -8.80 5.20
C ALA A 388 -29.39 -8.33 6.11
N GLY A 389 -29.06 -7.44 7.06
CA GLY A 389 -30.01 -6.93 8.06
C GLY A 389 -30.21 -7.80 9.31
N GLU A 390 -29.57 -8.97 9.40
CA GLU A 390 -29.52 -9.77 10.64
C GLU A 390 -28.45 -9.25 11.63
N PHE A 391 -27.46 -8.52 11.12
CA PHE A 391 -26.33 -8.00 11.88
C PHE A 391 -26.43 -6.49 12.10
N SER A 392 -25.74 -6.01 13.14
CA SER A 392 -25.55 -4.56 13.32
C SER A 392 -24.67 -4.02 12.20
N ALA A 393 -24.93 -2.79 11.78
CA ALA A 393 -24.23 -2.15 10.68
C ALA A 393 -23.90 -0.70 11.04
N GLN A 394 -22.80 -0.19 10.49
CA GLN A 394 -22.40 1.20 10.59
C GLN A 394 -21.86 1.69 9.26
N ASP A 395 -22.30 2.88 8.88
CA ASP A 395 -21.76 3.57 7.72
C ASP A 395 -20.33 4.00 8.02
N ALA A 396 -19.40 3.57 7.18
CA ALA A 396 -18.02 4.01 7.20
C ALA A 396 -17.81 5.13 6.18
N SER A 397 -17.06 6.15 6.57
CA SER A 397 -16.68 7.21 5.64
C SER A 397 -15.62 6.71 4.68
N LEU A 398 -15.83 6.93 3.38
CA LEU A 398 -14.86 6.59 2.35
C LEU A 398 -13.82 7.72 2.23
N ARG A 399 -12.53 7.41 2.46
CA ARG A 399 -11.44 8.41 2.55
C ARG A 399 -10.27 8.06 1.62
N PRO A 400 -9.63 9.03 0.94
CA PRO A 400 -8.40 8.73 0.20
C PRO A 400 -7.29 8.24 1.15
N ALA A 401 -6.60 7.15 0.79
CA ALA A 401 -5.54 6.58 1.61
C ALA A 401 -4.34 7.52 1.80
N ARG A 402 -4.15 8.52 0.92
CA ARG A 402 -3.14 9.57 1.10
C ARG A 402 -3.34 10.40 2.37
N ASP A 403 -4.56 10.47 2.89
CA ASP A 403 -4.87 11.21 4.12
C ASP A 403 -4.12 10.61 5.34
N LEU A 404 -3.76 9.32 5.29
CA LEU A 404 -2.97 8.65 6.33
C LEU A 404 -1.55 9.20 6.46
N SER A 405 -1.01 9.86 5.42
CA SER A 405 0.29 10.54 5.47
C SER A 405 0.20 11.97 6.02
N GLN A 406 -1.01 12.46 6.33
CA GLN A 406 -1.24 13.83 6.81
C GLN A 406 -2.46 13.88 7.74
N LEU A 407 -2.37 13.22 8.88
CA LEU A 407 -3.40 13.21 9.91
C LEU A 407 -3.35 14.49 10.76
N PRO A 408 -4.50 15.13 11.06
CA PRO A 408 -4.55 16.21 12.03
C PRO A 408 -4.21 15.69 13.44
N LEU A 409 -3.35 16.41 14.15
CA LEU A 409 -3.04 16.10 15.54
C LEU A 409 -4.22 16.50 16.43
N GLN A 410 -4.62 15.63 17.36
CA GLN A 410 -5.76 15.89 18.26
C GLN A 410 -5.54 17.11 19.16
N ASN A 411 -4.29 17.45 19.46
CA ASN A 411 -3.92 18.64 20.22
C ASN A 411 -3.99 19.95 19.41
N GLY A 412 -4.36 19.88 18.12
CA GLY A 412 -4.51 21.03 17.22
C GLY A 412 -3.19 21.62 16.71
N GLN A 413 -2.03 20.98 16.96
CA GLN A 413 -0.71 21.51 16.62
C GLN A 413 -0.23 21.12 15.21
N GLY A 414 -1.13 21.16 14.22
CA GLY A 414 -0.83 20.85 12.82
C GLY A 414 -1.12 19.39 12.45
N THR A 415 -0.31 18.82 11.55
CA THR A 415 -0.47 17.45 11.05
C THR A 415 0.81 16.62 11.21
N ALA A 416 0.64 15.30 11.18
CA ALA A 416 1.71 14.32 11.13
C ALA A 416 1.30 13.10 10.28
N SER A 417 2.29 12.36 9.79
CA SER A 417 2.06 11.09 9.09
C SER A 417 1.78 9.98 10.12
N LEU A 418 0.90 9.04 9.77
CA LEU A 418 0.75 7.78 10.51
C LEU A 418 2.03 6.93 10.45
N PHE A 419 2.77 7.07 9.35
CA PHE A 419 3.98 6.31 9.04
C PHE A 419 5.24 7.11 9.37
N ASP A 420 6.27 6.43 9.84
CA ASP A 420 7.63 6.96 9.95
C ASP A 420 8.33 7.08 8.60
N GLU A 421 9.57 7.58 8.60
CA GLU A 421 10.37 7.81 7.38
C GLU A 421 10.75 6.53 6.63
N ASP A 422 10.68 5.38 7.31
CA ASP A 422 10.95 4.05 6.75
C ASP A 422 9.65 3.35 6.29
N GLY A 423 8.50 4.01 6.43
CA GLY A 423 7.21 3.50 5.98
C GLY A 423 6.54 2.53 6.95
N PHE A 424 6.87 2.55 8.24
CA PHE A 424 6.21 1.76 9.28
C PHE A 424 5.28 2.60 10.14
N VAL A 425 4.22 1.99 10.68
CA VAL A 425 3.44 2.61 11.76
C VAL A 425 4.19 2.38 13.08
N PRO A 426 4.65 3.42 13.79
CA PRO A 426 5.41 3.26 15.02
C PRO A 426 4.67 2.47 16.09
N GLY A 427 5.37 1.55 16.77
CA GLY A 427 4.83 0.78 17.90
C GLY A 427 3.97 -0.42 17.50
N THR A 428 3.93 -0.78 16.21
CA THR A 428 3.14 -1.92 15.70
C THR A 428 3.99 -3.18 15.46
N GLU A 429 5.27 -3.16 15.85
CA GLU A 429 6.16 -4.30 15.71
C GLU A 429 5.65 -5.53 16.51
N ARG A 430 5.71 -6.71 15.89
CA ARG A 430 5.32 -7.98 16.51
C ARG A 430 6.54 -8.76 16.99
N LEU A 431 6.40 -9.54 18.06
CA LEU A 431 7.50 -10.38 18.56
C LEU A 431 7.97 -11.44 17.56
N GLU A 432 7.19 -11.68 16.50
CA GLU A 432 7.59 -12.47 15.33
C GLU A 432 8.96 -12.10 14.76
N TRP A 433 9.37 -10.82 14.86
CA TRP A 433 10.69 -10.39 14.37
C TRP A 433 11.85 -11.19 14.98
N ILE A 434 11.70 -11.68 16.21
CA ILE A 434 12.72 -12.50 16.88
C ILE A 434 12.95 -13.81 16.13
N LEU A 435 11.92 -14.36 15.49
CA LEU A 435 11.96 -15.63 14.77
C LEU A 435 12.15 -15.45 13.26
N LEU A 436 11.54 -14.42 12.69
CA LEU A 436 11.42 -14.24 11.23
C LEU A 436 12.45 -13.27 10.65
N TRP A 437 13.28 -12.59 11.45
CA TRP A 437 14.38 -11.75 10.92
C TRP A 437 15.31 -12.47 9.91
N PRO A 438 15.59 -13.80 10.00
CA PRO A 438 16.42 -14.47 8.99
C PRO A 438 15.81 -14.46 7.59
N MET A 439 14.50 -14.19 7.46
CA MET A 439 13.80 -14.09 6.18
C MET A 439 14.13 -12.78 5.44
N GLY A 440 14.82 -11.86 6.11
CA GLY A 440 15.23 -10.56 5.57
C GLY A 440 14.12 -9.54 5.46
N VAL A 441 12.91 -9.85 5.95
CA VAL A 441 11.84 -8.86 6.03
C VAL A 441 12.11 -7.98 7.25
N GLU A 442 12.26 -6.68 7.05
CA GLU A 442 12.48 -5.74 8.16
C GLU A 442 11.23 -5.59 9.02
N LYS A 443 11.33 -5.71 10.35
CA LYS A 443 10.19 -5.59 11.31
C LYS A 443 8.94 -6.40 10.85
N PRO A 444 9.03 -7.74 10.69
CA PRO A 444 7.89 -8.53 10.27
C PRO A 444 6.73 -8.38 11.26
N GLY A 445 5.51 -8.28 10.71
CA GLY A 445 4.29 -8.04 11.47
C GLY A 445 3.99 -6.56 11.78
N ALA A 446 4.93 -5.64 11.62
CA ALA A 446 4.66 -4.20 11.73
C ALA A 446 3.77 -3.71 10.58
N MET A 447 2.85 -2.78 10.86
CA MET A 447 1.97 -2.19 9.85
C MET A 447 2.76 -1.24 8.94
N ARG A 448 2.42 -1.20 7.65
CA ARG A 448 3.25 -0.58 6.62
C ARG A 448 2.51 0.41 5.75
N GLN A 449 3.27 1.37 5.25
CA GLN A 449 2.84 2.25 4.19
C GLN A 449 2.77 1.48 2.86
N TRP A 450 1.83 1.88 1.99
CA TRP A 450 1.77 1.36 0.63
C TRP A 450 3.12 1.47 -0.08
N GLY A 451 3.50 0.42 -0.81
CA GLY A 451 4.81 0.30 -1.44
C GLY A 451 5.84 -0.48 -0.62
N HIS A 452 5.55 -0.84 0.63
CA HIS A 452 6.51 -1.56 1.50
C HIS A 452 6.07 -2.97 1.91
N HIS A 453 4.99 -3.48 1.34
CA HIS A 453 4.40 -4.75 1.72
C HIS A 453 5.14 -5.94 1.08
N ALA A 454 6.15 -6.46 1.78
CA ALA A 454 6.70 -7.77 1.49
C ALA A 454 5.65 -8.85 1.83
N THR A 455 5.31 -9.70 0.86
CA THR A 455 4.20 -10.67 0.97
C THR A 455 4.63 -12.13 0.94
N ALA A 456 5.93 -12.37 1.08
CA ALA A 456 6.50 -13.71 1.19
C ALA A 456 7.70 -13.67 2.15
N PHE A 457 7.70 -14.52 3.17
CA PHE A 457 8.88 -14.81 3.98
C PHE A 457 9.85 -15.72 3.25
N VAL A 458 9.32 -16.73 2.54
CA VAL A 458 10.13 -17.62 1.71
C VAL A 458 10.01 -17.21 0.25
N GLY A 459 11.00 -16.49 -0.27
CA GLY A 459 11.02 -15.93 -1.62
C GLY A 459 11.23 -14.42 -1.59
N ARG A 460 10.89 -13.74 -2.69
CA ARG A 460 10.79 -12.26 -2.75
C ARG A 460 9.52 -11.93 -3.52
N ARG A 461 8.61 -11.19 -2.91
CA ARG A 461 7.36 -10.76 -3.54
C ARG A 461 6.83 -9.52 -2.83
N HIS A 462 6.45 -8.49 -3.58
CA HIS A 462 5.79 -7.31 -3.02
C HIS A 462 4.37 -7.19 -3.53
N PHE A 463 3.50 -6.63 -2.70
CA PHE A 463 2.08 -6.52 -3.03
C PHE A 463 1.84 -5.62 -4.26
N ASP A 464 2.68 -4.60 -4.45
CA ASP A 464 2.62 -3.62 -5.53
C ASP A 464 3.55 -3.96 -6.71
N GLU A 465 4.05 -5.20 -6.81
CA GLU A 465 4.82 -5.61 -7.99
C GLU A 465 3.96 -5.49 -9.26
N PRO A 466 4.43 -4.77 -10.29
CA PRO A 466 3.63 -4.49 -11.47
C PRO A 466 3.26 -5.77 -12.22
N ASP A 467 4.14 -6.76 -12.28
CA ASP A 467 3.98 -7.99 -13.04
C ASP A 467 3.50 -9.18 -12.20
N LEU A 468 3.08 -8.94 -10.96
CA LEU A 468 2.71 -9.97 -9.99
C LEU A 468 1.68 -10.97 -10.53
N MET A 469 0.66 -10.48 -11.24
CA MET A 469 -0.40 -11.33 -11.76
C MET A 469 0.08 -12.28 -12.86
N ASP A 470 0.96 -11.81 -13.76
CA ASP A 470 1.49 -12.64 -14.86
C ASP A 470 2.37 -13.78 -14.35
N ARG A 471 2.86 -13.71 -13.09
CA ARG A 471 3.58 -14.81 -12.44
C ARG A 471 2.69 -16.04 -12.17
N TYR A 472 1.39 -15.84 -11.98
CA TYR A 472 0.48 -16.87 -11.47
C TYR A 472 -0.76 -17.10 -12.32
N PHE A 473 -1.13 -16.16 -13.19
CA PHE A 473 -2.37 -16.20 -13.95
C PHE A 473 -2.18 -15.86 -15.42
N THR A 474 -3.13 -16.31 -16.24
CA THR A 474 -3.32 -15.89 -17.62
C THR A 474 -4.83 -15.70 -17.88
N PRO A 475 -5.24 -14.80 -18.79
CA PRO A 475 -6.63 -14.75 -19.23
C PRO A 475 -7.05 -16.08 -19.89
N ARG A 476 -8.32 -16.47 -19.71
CA ARG A 476 -8.93 -17.62 -20.41
C ARG A 476 -9.46 -17.28 -21.78
#